data_AF-A0A164XHR5-F1
#
_entry.id   AF-A0A164XHR5-F1
#
_cell.length_a   1.000
_cell.length_b   1.000
_cell.length_c   1.000
_cell.angle_alpha   90.00
_cell.angle_beta   90.00
_cell.angle_gamma   90.00
#
_symmetry.space_group_name_H-M   'P 1'
#
loop_
_entity.id
_entity.type
_entity.pdbx_description
1 polymer ?
#
loop_
_entity_poly.entity_id
_entity_poly.type
_entity_poly.pdbx_seq_one_letter_code
_entity_poly.pdbx_strand_id
1 'polypeptide(L)'
;MMLQRSLTGVLGLGKHSKSKWHNTVPAYLSTKSDEIEDMRNTLGQQVWDASIKKFQDLAERLCHHFEVLSSIGFKTEEIRDVLAREPKIFDRDFHVLKKNHTNLLRQMGDHQGRITAIGAPNTLIENSFITNQKIDYCIMEMMMNKPKIARSRILQCSYSLIKTRHKFAYRSGLYKKIDSKNKEGLINNPSIPDLFFCSDEIFLTLFKGFTLEDYVVFDSLMMNEEDHMSEEDETASNDHTDGDDTEDENDLGGGYKNRYSARRNK
;
A
#
# COMPACT_ATOMS: atom_id res chain seq x y z
N MET A 1 17.94 -16.30 -11.42
CA MET A 1 16.90 -17.32 -11.19
C MET A 1 17.37 -18.54 -10.37
N MET A 2 18.65 -18.92 -10.37
CA MET A 2 19.12 -20.07 -9.55
C MET A 2 19.27 -19.78 -8.04
N LEU A 3 19.62 -18.55 -7.65
CA LEU A 3 19.75 -18.15 -6.23
C LEU A 3 18.42 -18.17 -5.45
N GLN A 4 17.30 -17.96 -6.14
CA GLN A 4 15.97 -17.85 -5.52
C GLN A 4 15.32 -19.23 -5.25
N ARG A 5 15.66 -20.25 -6.05
CA ARG A 5 15.23 -21.65 -5.84
C ARG A 5 16.09 -22.39 -4.82
N SER A 6 17.35 -21.98 -4.63
CA SER A 6 18.27 -22.64 -3.70
C SER A 6 17.98 -22.29 -2.23
N LEU A 7 17.54 -21.07 -1.94
CA LEU A 7 17.25 -20.64 -0.56
C LEU A 7 15.97 -21.24 0.02
N THR A 8 14.96 -21.52 -0.79
CA THR A 8 13.68 -22.09 -0.35
C THR A 8 13.74 -23.60 -0.09
N GLY A 9 14.58 -24.34 -0.81
CA GLY A 9 14.76 -25.79 -0.61
C GLY A 9 15.71 -26.15 0.51
N VAL A 10 16.78 -25.36 0.72
CA VAL A 10 17.83 -25.68 1.71
C VAL A 10 17.44 -25.28 3.12
N LEU A 11 16.71 -24.17 3.31
CA LEU A 11 16.58 -23.57 4.64
C LEU A 11 15.45 -24.13 5.50
N GLY A 12 14.51 -24.92 4.96
CA GLY A 12 13.51 -25.65 5.77
C GLY A 12 12.94 -24.86 6.96
N LEU A 13 12.62 -23.57 6.76
CA LEU A 13 12.41 -22.62 7.86
C LEU A 13 11.01 -22.76 8.47
N GLY A 14 10.81 -23.86 9.20
CA GLY A 14 9.80 -23.94 10.24
C GLY A 14 10.23 -23.12 11.47
N LYS A 15 9.44 -22.09 11.77
CA LYS A 15 9.17 -21.51 13.10
C LYS A 15 10.30 -21.32 14.15
N HIS A 16 11.58 -20.98 13.88
CA HIS A 16 12.52 -20.81 15.03
C HIS A 16 13.53 -19.65 14.99
N SER A 17 13.66 -19.05 16.19
CA SER A 17 14.50 -17.97 16.76
C SER A 17 15.79 -17.52 16.05
N LYS A 18 16.05 -16.19 16.13
CA LYS A 18 17.29 -15.44 15.82
C LYS A 18 18.60 -16.21 16.08
N SER A 19 18.64 -17.01 17.14
CA SER A 19 19.83 -17.79 17.56
C SER A 19 20.36 -18.75 16.49
N LYS A 20 19.52 -19.26 15.56
CA LYS A 20 19.99 -20.16 14.51
C LYS A 20 20.55 -19.45 13.28
N TRP A 21 20.18 -18.21 12.96
CA TRP A 21 20.69 -17.54 11.74
C TRP A 21 22.21 -17.36 11.77
N HIS A 22 22.75 -16.96 12.93
CA HIS A 22 24.18 -16.88 13.20
C HIS A 22 24.92 -18.23 13.06
N ASN A 23 24.21 -19.37 13.19
CA ASN A 23 24.80 -20.71 13.11
C ASN A 23 24.51 -21.41 11.77
N THR A 24 23.41 -21.06 11.09
CA THR A 24 22.93 -21.75 9.87
C THR A 24 23.67 -21.27 8.63
N VAL A 25 24.00 -19.97 8.57
CA VAL A 25 24.78 -19.41 7.46
C VAL A 25 26.23 -19.95 7.51
N PRO A 26 26.95 -19.93 8.64
CA PRO A 26 28.27 -20.57 8.72
C PRO A 26 28.23 -22.08 8.47
N ALA A 27 27.21 -22.80 8.97
CA ALA A 27 27.06 -24.24 8.70
C ALA A 27 26.83 -24.55 7.21
N TYR A 28 26.00 -23.77 6.51
CA TYR A 28 25.80 -23.94 5.07
C TYR A 28 27.06 -23.58 4.26
N LEU A 29 27.74 -22.49 4.63
CA LEU A 29 29.01 -22.10 4.01
C LEU A 29 30.09 -23.17 4.26
N SER A 30 30.11 -23.82 5.42
CA SER A 30 31.04 -24.93 5.70
C SER A 30 30.80 -26.17 4.81
N THR A 31 29.56 -26.41 4.35
CA THR A 31 29.25 -27.51 3.43
C THR A 31 29.61 -27.25 1.96
N LYS A 32 29.94 -25.99 1.62
CA LYS A 32 30.33 -25.55 0.26
C LYS A 32 31.71 -24.89 0.24
N SER A 33 32.58 -25.27 1.17
CA SER A 33 33.89 -24.65 1.40
C SER A 33 34.73 -24.54 0.12
N ASP A 34 34.79 -25.60 -0.69
CA ASP A 34 35.60 -25.65 -1.91
C ASP A 34 35.06 -24.70 -3.00
N GLU A 35 33.73 -24.62 -3.17
CA GLU A 35 33.09 -23.68 -4.11
C GLU A 35 33.29 -22.21 -3.66
N ILE A 36 33.31 -21.99 -2.35
CA ILE A 36 33.53 -20.66 -1.74
C ILE A 36 34.99 -20.22 -1.91
N GLU A 37 35.93 -21.14 -1.75
CA GLU A 37 37.36 -20.89 -1.92
C GLU A 37 37.69 -20.61 -3.40
N ASP A 38 37.09 -21.34 -4.34
CA ASP A 38 37.21 -21.09 -5.78
C ASP A 38 36.63 -19.73 -6.19
N MET A 39 35.45 -19.36 -5.66
CA MET A 39 34.87 -18.03 -5.86
C MET A 39 35.74 -16.91 -5.26
N ARG A 40 36.32 -17.11 -4.08
CA ARG A 40 37.22 -16.15 -3.42
C ARG A 40 38.48 -15.93 -4.25
N ASN A 41 39.07 -17.01 -4.77
CA ASN A 41 40.25 -16.96 -5.61
C ASN A 41 39.96 -16.29 -6.97
N THR A 42 38.78 -16.54 -7.54
CA THR A 42 38.35 -15.97 -8.83
C THR A 42 38.02 -14.48 -8.75
N LEU A 43 37.38 -14.02 -7.65
CA LEU A 43 36.96 -12.63 -7.48
C LEU A 43 38.07 -11.72 -6.95
N GLY A 44 39.09 -12.30 -6.31
CA GLY A 44 40.13 -11.55 -5.60
C GLY A 44 39.67 -11.08 -4.22
N GLN A 45 40.60 -11.04 -3.27
CA GLN A 45 40.33 -10.80 -1.84
C GLN A 45 39.55 -9.51 -1.57
N GLN A 46 39.86 -8.42 -2.27
CA GLN A 46 39.19 -7.13 -2.08
C GLN A 46 37.71 -7.16 -2.49
N VAL A 47 37.38 -7.83 -3.59
CA VAL A 47 36.00 -7.97 -4.08
C VAL A 47 35.22 -8.94 -3.19
N TRP A 48 35.89 -9.99 -2.71
CA TRP A 48 35.33 -10.92 -1.73
C TRP A 48 34.94 -10.22 -0.43
N ASP A 49 35.86 -9.48 0.20
CA ASP A 49 35.62 -8.78 1.47
C ASP A 49 34.53 -7.72 1.32
N ALA A 50 34.51 -6.98 0.20
CA ALA A 50 33.45 -6.04 -0.10
C ALA A 50 32.07 -6.74 -0.27
N SER A 51 32.04 -7.94 -0.86
CA SER A 51 30.82 -8.72 -1.05
C SER A 51 30.29 -9.30 0.27
N ILE A 52 31.18 -9.80 1.13
CA ILE A 52 30.82 -10.27 2.47
C ILE A 52 30.28 -9.12 3.32
N LYS A 53 30.93 -7.95 3.29
CA LYS A 53 30.43 -6.76 4.00
C LYS A 53 29.03 -6.36 3.53
N LYS A 54 28.80 -6.28 2.22
CA LYS A 54 27.46 -6.00 1.66
C LYS A 54 26.41 -7.02 2.11
N PHE A 55 26.79 -8.29 2.21
CA PHE A 55 25.89 -9.35 2.68
C PHE A 55 25.58 -9.21 4.17
N GLN A 56 26.57 -8.89 5.01
CA GLN A 56 26.38 -8.62 6.44
C GLN A 56 25.48 -7.42 6.66
N ASP A 57 25.75 -6.30 5.99
CA ASP A 57 24.93 -5.08 6.06
C ASP A 57 23.47 -5.36 5.66
N LEU A 58 23.25 -6.19 4.64
CA LEU A 58 21.92 -6.60 4.21
C LEU A 58 21.22 -7.48 5.27
N ALA A 59 21.95 -8.41 5.89
CA ALA A 59 21.42 -9.27 6.94
C ALA A 59 21.01 -8.47 8.20
N GLU A 60 21.84 -7.51 8.62
CA GLU A 60 21.54 -6.62 9.75
C GLU A 60 20.30 -5.77 9.47
N ARG A 61 20.22 -5.17 8.27
CA ARG A 61 19.02 -4.44 7.82
C ARG A 61 17.78 -5.32 7.85
N LEU A 62 17.88 -6.57 7.37
CA LEU A 62 16.77 -7.52 7.37
C LEU A 62 16.30 -7.82 8.79
N CYS A 63 17.23 -8.12 9.71
CA CYS A 63 16.92 -8.36 11.12
C CYS A 63 16.25 -7.15 11.77
N HIS A 64 16.79 -5.95 11.56
CA HIS A 64 16.21 -4.72 12.10
C HIS A 64 14.77 -4.50 11.63
N HIS A 65 14.49 -4.62 10.32
CA HIS A 65 13.14 -4.44 9.80
C HIS A 65 12.19 -5.54 10.27
N PHE A 66 12.69 -6.77 10.44
CA PHE A 66 11.91 -7.86 11.00
C PHE A 66 11.49 -7.55 12.45
N GLU A 67 12.39 -7.01 13.26
CA GLU A 67 12.11 -6.58 14.64
C GLU A 67 11.12 -5.42 14.69
N VAL A 68 11.29 -4.42 13.81
CA VAL A 68 10.37 -3.28 13.69
C VAL A 68 8.96 -3.76 13.36
N LEU A 69 8.81 -4.60 12.32
CA LEU A 69 7.50 -5.12 11.92
C LEU A 69 6.90 -6.04 12.99
N SER A 70 7.74 -6.82 13.69
CA SER A 70 7.29 -7.60 14.86
C SER A 70 6.78 -6.70 15.98
N SER A 71 7.46 -5.58 16.25
CA SER A 71 7.10 -4.65 17.32
C SER A 71 5.77 -3.93 17.10
N ILE A 72 5.36 -3.75 15.84
CA ILE A 72 4.05 -3.19 15.49
C ILE A 72 2.97 -4.27 15.30
N GLY A 73 3.29 -5.53 15.59
CA GLY A 73 2.34 -6.62 15.78
C GLY A 73 2.21 -7.61 14.62
N PHE A 74 3.10 -7.58 13.62
CA PHE A 74 3.11 -8.58 12.55
C PHE A 74 3.70 -9.90 13.04
N LYS A 75 3.13 -11.01 12.58
CA LYS A 75 3.67 -12.36 12.82
C LYS A 75 4.79 -12.66 11.84
N THR A 76 5.64 -13.64 12.18
CA THR A 76 6.78 -14.04 11.35
C THR A 76 6.41 -14.36 9.91
N GLU A 77 5.32 -15.10 9.69
CA GLU A 77 4.81 -15.42 8.35
C GLU A 77 4.32 -14.17 7.60
N GLU A 78 3.65 -13.26 8.29
CA GLU A 78 3.14 -12.01 7.71
C GLU A 78 4.29 -11.08 7.30
N ILE A 79 5.33 -10.99 8.13
CA ILE A 79 6.53 -10.18 7.85
C ILE A 79 7.21 -10.66 6.58
N ARG A 80 7.42 -11.98 6.44
CA ARG A 80 8.02 -12.54 5.23
C ARG A 80 7.22 -12.18 3.99
N ASP A 81 5.91 -12.32 4.05
CA ASP A 81 5.02 -12.08 2.91
C ASP A 81 4.90 -10.57 2.57
N VAL A 82 5.03 -9.69 3.57
CA VAL A 82 5.09 -8.23 3.41
C VAL A 82 6.41 -7.80 2.76
N LEU A 83 7.54 -8.25 3.30
CA LEU A 83 8.87 -7.90 2.79
C LEU A 83 9.12 -8.44 1.37
N ALA A 84 8.56 -9.61 1.03
CA ALA A 84 8.65 -10.16 -0.32
C ALA A 84 7.85 -9.37 -1.35
N ARG A 85 6.73 -8.75 -0.94
CA ARG A 85 5.87 -7.96 -1.84
C ARG A 85 6.28 -6.50 -1.93
N GLU A 86 6.81 -5.93 -0.86
CA GLU A 86 7.26 -4.53 -0.83
C GLU A 86 8.70 -4.42 -0.27
N PRO A 87 9.72 -4.74 -1.09
CA PRO A 87 11.12 -4.64 -0.67
C PRO A 87 11.55 -3.21 -0.30
N LYS A 88 10.86 -2.18 -0.81
CA LYS A 88 11.15 -0.76 -0.51
C LYS A 88 10.94 -0.40 0.97
N ILE A 89 10.33 -1.28 1.76
CA ILE A 89 10.29 -1.16 3.22
C ILE A 89 11.69 -1.03 3.81
N PHE A 90 12.71 -1.69 3.23
CA PHE A 90 14.09 -1.61 3.73
C PHE A 90 14.73 -0.22 3.60
N ASP A 91 14.13 0.67 2.79
CA ASP A 91 14.66 2.00 2.51
C ASP A 91 13.90 3.08 3.30
N ARG A 92 13.12 2.68 4.32
CA ARG A 92 12.24 3.57 5.07
C ARG A 92 12.56 3.53 6.56
N ASP A 93 12.53 4.71 7.16
CA ASP A 93 12.74 4.85 8.60
C ASP A 93 11.63 4.15 9.39
N PHE A 94 12.02 3.47 10.47
CA PHE A 94 11.08 2.69 11.27
C PHE A 94 9.97 3.54 11.92
N HIS A 95 10.23 4.82 12.24
CA HIS A 95 9.21 5.73 12.75
C HIS A 95 8.15 6.02 11.70
N VAL A 96 8.53 6.10 10.41
CA VAL A 96 7.59 6.25 9.29
C VAL A 96 6.71 5.01 9.19
N LEU A 97 7.31 3.81 9.23
CA LEU A 97 6.55 2.55 9.19
C LEU A 97 5.55 2.46 10.35
N LYS A 98 5.99 2.78 11.58
CA LYS A 98 5.15 2.76 12.77
C LYS A 98 4.04 3.80 12.71
N LYS A 99 4.36 5.04 12.33
CA LYS A 99 3.39 6.14 12.16
C LYS A 99 2.31 5.77 11.13
N ASN A 100 2.72 5.27 9.98
CA ASN A 100 1.82 4.86 8.90
C ASN A 100 0.94 3.69 9.33
N HIS A 101 1.51 2.69 9.99
CA HIS A 101 0.73 1.59 10.56
C HIS A 101 -0.32 2.09 11.55
N THR A 102 0.04 2.94 12.52
CA THR A 102 -0.90 3.53 13.47
C THR A 102 -1.99 4.36 12.78
N ASN A 103 -1.62 5.14 11.77
CA ASN A 103 -2.58 5.90 10.97
C ASN A 103 -3.58 4.98 10.26
N LEU A 104 -3.09 3.90 9.64
CA LEU A 104 -3.91 2.92 8.96
C LEU A 104 -4.87 2.21 9.92
N LEU A 105 -4.41 1.81 11.12
CA LEU A 105 -5.28 1.23 12.14
C LEU A 105 -6.37 2.21 12.58
N ARG A 106 -6.03 3.49 12.76
CA ARG A 106 -7.01 4.54 13.10
C ARG A 106 -8.08 4.70 12.02
N GLN A 107 -7.69 4.71 10.75
CA GLN A 107 -8.65 4.92 9.66
C GLN A 107 -9.49 3.68 9.36
N MET A 108 -8.88 2.49 9.35
CA MET A 108 -9.55 1.24 8.97
C MET A 108 -10.16 0.49 10.16
N GLY A 109 -9.78 0.85 11.38
CA GLY A 109 -10.00 0.04 12.59
C GLY A 109 -8.99 -1.10 12.69
N ASP A 110 -8.59 -1.48 13.90
CA ASP A 110 -7.45 -2.37 14.17
C ASP A 110 -7.42 -3.64 13.30
N HIS A 111 -8.54 -4.38 13.25
CA HIS A 111 -8.60 -5.62 12.50
C HIS A 111 -8.46 -5.41 10.98
N GLN A 112 -9.18 -4.44 10.41
CA GLN A 112 -9.12 -4.19 8.96
C GLN A 112 -7.83 -3.47 8.55
N GLY A 113 -7.29 -2.62 9.42
CA GLY A 113 -6.00 -1.97 9.23
C GLY A 113 -4.87 -3.00 9.17
N ARG A 114 -4.86 -3.99 10.06
CA ARG A 114 -3.90 -5.11 9.99
C ARG A 114 -4.03 -5.91 8.69
N ILE A 115 -5.24 -6.31 8.32
CA ILE A 115 -5.48 -7.03 7.05
C ILE A 115 -4.99 -6.19 5.87
N THR A 116 -5.24 -4.88 5.89
CA THR A 116 -4.81 -3.96 4.84
C THR A 116 -3.30 -3.85 4.77
N ALA A 117 -2.60 -3.71 5.91
CA ALA A 117 -1.15 -3.58 5.94
C ALA A 117 -0.45 -4.85 5.41
N ILE A 118 -1.05 -6.02 5.64
CA ILE A 118 -0.58 -7.28 5.06
C ILE A 118 -0.97 -7.35 3.57
N GLY A 119 -2.18 -6.97 3.19
CA GLY A 119 -2.68 -7.09 1.81
C GLY A 119 -2.03 -6.11 0.82
N ALA A 120 -1.78 -4.89 1.28
CA ALA A 120 -1.26 -3.74 0.53
C ALA A 120 -0.11 -3.08 1.33
N PRO A 121 1.06 -3.75 1.41
CA PRO A 121 2.19 -3.30 2.24
C PRO A 121 2.79 -1.95 1.84
N ASN A 122 2.53 -1.47 0.62
CA ASN A 122 2.86 -0.10 0.19
C ASN A 122 2.26 0.97 1.12
N THR A 123 1.12 0.70 1.77
CA THR A 123 0.50 1.62 2.74
C THR A 123 1.38 1.88 3.99
N LEU A 124 2.36 1.02 4.27
CA LEU A 124 3.33 1.25 5.35
C LEU A 124 4.40 2.28 5.00
N ILE A 125 4.65 2.50 3.70
CA ILE A 125 5.71 3.38 3.20
C ILE A 125 5.20 4.61 2.45
N GLU A 126 3.95 4.59 2.02
CA GLU A 126 3.29 5.68 1.32
C GLU A 126 3.03 6.87 2.26
N ASN A 127 2.87 8.07 1.68
CA ASN A 127 2.42 9.23 2.43
C ASN A 127 1.02 8.96 3.00
N SER A 128 0.84 9.09 4.33
CA SER A 128 -0.43 8.81 4.99
C SER A 128 -1.59 9.64 4.44
N PHE A 129 -1.34 10.86 3.94
CA PHE A 129 -2.36 11.68 3.28
C PHE A 129 -2.91 11.00 2.03
N ILE A 130 -2.03 10.47 1.18
CA ILE A 130 -2.42 9.75 -0.04
C ILE A 130 -3.16 8.46 0.31
N THR A 131 -2.67 7.70 1.29
CA THR A 131 -3.36 6.49 1.76
C THR A 131 -4.77 6.82 2.28
N ASN A 132 -4.94 7.92 3.02
CA ASN A 132 -6.25 8.36 3.51
C ASN A 132 -7.17 8.79 2.36
N GLN A 133 -6.66 9.53 1.38
CA GLN A 133 -7.44 9.88 0.19
C GLN A 133 -7.95 8.64 -0.57
N LYS A 134 -7.14 7.59 -0.71
CA LYS A 134 -7.59 6.32 -1.31
C LYS A 134 -8.70 5.68 -0.49
N ILE A 135 -8.55 5.63 0.84
CA ILE A 135 -9.55 5.06 1.74
C ILE A 135 -10.86 5.84 1.63
N ASP A 136 -10.79 7.17 1.72
CA ASP A 136 -11.94 8.06 1.64
C ASP A 136 -12.64 7.93 0.30
N TYR A 137 -11.90 7.89 -0.81
CA TYR A 137 -12.48 7.65 -2.14
C TYR A 137 -13.21 6.30 -2.23
N CYS A 138 -12.60 5.22 -1.71
CA CYS A 138 -13.25 3.91 -1.70
C CYS A 138 -14.55 3.91 -0.88
N ILE A 139 -14.60 4.64 0.24
CA ILE A 139 -15.78 4.72 1.10
C ILE A 139 -16.85 5.62 0.47
N MET A 140 -16.46 6.82 0.02
CA MET A 140 -17.39 7.89 -0.33
C MET A 140 -17.83 7.83 -1.79
N GLU A 141 -16.94 7.47 -2.71
CA GLU A 141 -17.26 7.42 -4.15
C GLU A 141 -17.63 6.01 -4.58
N MET A 142 -16.87 5.00 -4.13
CA MET A 142 -17.13 3.61 -4.50
C MET A 142 -18.09 2.87 -3.55
N MET A 143 -18.52 3.51 -2.45
CA MET A 143 -19.43 2.95 -1.44
C MET A 143 -18.97 1.60 -0.87
N MET A 144 -17.66 1.42 -0.73
CA MET A 144 -17.07 0.21 -0.16
C MET A 144 -16.98 0.31 1.36
N ASN A 145 -17.39 -0.74 2.07
CA ASN A 145 -17.11 -0.84 3.50
C ASN A 145 -15.64 -1.21 3.78
N LYS A 146 -15.14 -0.86 4.97
CA LYS A 146 -13.75 -1.12 5.39
C LYS A 146 -13.32 -2.59 5.22
N PRO A 147 -14.16 -3.60 5.55
CA PRO A 147 -13.82 -5.00 5.28
C PRO A 147 -13.63 -5.34 3.80
N LYS A 148 -14.44 -4.78 2.90
CA LYS A 148 -14.28 -4.98 1.45
C LYS A 148 -12.99 -4.33 0.96
N ILE A 149 -12.71 -3.09 1.40
CA ILE A 149 -11.46 -2.39 1.07
C ILE A 149 -10.24 -3.23 1.48
N ALA A 150 -10.18 -3.65 2.75
CA ALA A 150 -9.05 -4.40 3.29
C ALA A 150 -8.79 -5.73 2.55
N ARG A 151 -9.83 -6.52 2.29
CA ARG A 151 -9.69 -7.82 1.62
C ARG A 151 -9.41 -7.71 0.13
N SER A 152 -9.87 -6.63 -0.50
CA SER A 152 -9.71 -6.44 -1.95
C SER A 152 -8.29 -6.07 -2.36
N ARG A 153 -7.45 -5.60 -1.42
CA ARG A 153 -6.09 -5.06 -1.68
C ARG A 153 -6.05 -3.82 -2.58
N ILE A 154 -7.19 -3.18 -2.86
CA ILE A 154 -7.28 -2.02 -3.77
C ILE A 154 -6.31 -0.88 -3.43
N LEU A 155 -5.94 -0.72 -2.15
CA LEU A 155 -5.00 0.30 -1.69
C LEU A 155 -3.55 0.07 -2.16
N GLN A 156 -3.27 -1.07 -2.80
CA GLN A 156 -2.02 -1.31 -3.52
C GLN A 156 -1.91 -0.47 -4.81
N CYS A 157 -3.05 -0.13 -5.41
CA CYS A 157 -3.10 0.72 -6.60
C CYS A 157 -2.75 2.18 -6.24
N SER A 158 -2.28 2.95 -7.23
CA SER A 158 -2.13 4.40 -7.07
C SER A 158 -3.51 5.07 -6.94
N TYR A 159 -3.53 6.26 -6.34
CA TYR A 159 -4.78 7.01 -6.20
C TYR A 159 -5.39 7.35 -7.57
N SER A 160 -4.54 7.79 -8.51
CA SER A 160 -4.92 8.05 -9.90
C SER A 160 -5.56 6.83 -10.57
N LEU A 161 -4.94 5.65 -10.47
CA LEU A 161 -5.47 4.43 -11.08
C LEU A 161 -6.84 4.06 -10.51
N ILE A 162 -7.02 4.15 -9.19
CA ILE A 162 -8.30 3.87 -8.52
C ILE A 162 -9.38 4.79 -9.10
N LYS A 163 -9.08 6.09 -9.17
CA LYS A 163 -10.03 7.12 -9.62
C LYS A 163 -10.32 7.03 -11.11
N THR A 164 -9.30 6.94 -11.97
CA THR A 164 -9.45 6.83 -13.42
C THR A 164 -10.29 5.60 -13.78
N ARG A 165 -9.90 4.40 -13.33
CA ARG A 165 -10.63 3.17 -13.71
C ARG A 165 -12.04 3.13 -13.14
N HIS A 166 -12.25 3.59 -11.90
CA HIS A 166 -13.60 3.71 -11.35
C HIS A 166 -14.46 4.70 -12.15
N LYS A 167 -13.95 5.91 -12.44
CA LYS A 167 -14.69 6.92 -13.21
C LYS A 167 -14.96 6.47 -14.65
N PHE A 168 -14.01 5.80 -15.31
CA PHE A 168 -14.22 5.24 -16.65
C PHE A 168 -15.36 4.21 -16.62
N ALA A 169 -15.33 3.30 -15.63
CA ALA A 169 -16.38 2.32 -15.45
C ALA A 169 -17.74 2.96 -15.13
N TYR A 170 -17.75 4.02 -14.33
CA TYR A 170 -18.96 4.75 -13.97
C TYR A 170 -19.55 5.53 -15.15
N ARG A 171 -18.72 6.30 -15.87
CA ARG A 171 -19.15 7.16 -17.00
C ARG A 171 -19.58 6.35 -18.23
N SER A 172 -18.98 5.18 -18.47
CA SER A 172 -19.46 4.23 -19.48
C SER A 172 -20.74 3.49 -19.07
N GLY A 173 -21.18 3.65 -17.82
CA GLY A 173 -22.37 3.02 -17.27
C GLY A 173 -22.20 1.57 -16.82
N LEU A 174 -20.98 1.00 -16.88
CA LEU A 174 -20.70 -0.36 -16.40
C LEU A 174 -20.72 -0.45 -14.87
N TYR A 175 -20.24 0.58 -14.18
CA TYR A 175 -20.29 0.70 -12.73
C TYR A 175 -21.49 1.56 -12.32
N LYS A 176 -22.42 0.99 -11.55
CA LYS A 176 -23.59 1.68 -11.02
C LYS A 176 -23.31 2.21 -9.62
N LYS A 177 -23.82 3.41 -9.32
CA LYS A 177 -23.79 3.97 -7.96
C LYS A 177 -24.57 3.04 -7.03
N ILE A 178 -23.96 2.72 -5.89
CA ILE A 178 -24.65 1.98 -4.84
C ILE A 178 -25.37 3.02 -3.97
N ASP A 179 -26.68 2.86 -3.78
CA ASP A 179 -27.43 3.68 -2.84
C ASP A 179 -28.36 2.82 -1.96
N SER A 180 -28.90 3.40 -0.90
CA SER A 180 -29.72 2.66 0.07
C SER A 180 -31.04 2.14 -0.50
N LYS A 181 -31.50 2.72 -1.62
CA LYS A 181 -32.74 2.36 -2.33
C LYS A 181 -32.47 1.47 -3.55
N ASN A 182 -31.26 1.54 -4.11
CA ASN A 182 -30.82 0.79 -5.28
C ASN A 182 -29.58 -0.06 -4.94
N LYS A 183 -29.83 -1.37 -4.75
CA LYS A 183 -28.79 -2.38 -4.54
C LYS A 183 -28.24 -2.96 -5.86
N GLU A 184 -28.68 -2.51 -7.03
CA GLU A 184 -28.21 -3.01 -8.33
C GLU A 184 -26.69 -2.95 -8.45
N GLY A 185 -26.06 -1.87 -7.99
CA GLY A 185 -24.60 -1.75 -7.99
C GLY A 185 -23.88 -2.79 -7.12
N LEU A 186 -24.53 -3.36 -6.10
CA LEU A 186 -23.91 -4.42 -5.30
C LEU A 186 -23.79 -5.74 -6.06
N ILE A 187 -24.70 -5.99 -7.00
CA ILE A 187 -24.83 -7.25 -7.73
C ILE A 187 -24.16 -7.15 -9.10
N ASN A 188 -24.31 -6.02 -9.79
CA ASN A 188 -23.97 -5.88 -11.19
C ASN A 188 -22.61 -5.21 -11.45
N ASN A 189 -22.02 -4.54 -10.44
CA ASN A 189 -20.73 -3.90 -10.65
C ASN A 189 -19.63 -4.95 -10.82
N PRO A 190 -18.67 -4.71 -11.74
CA PRO A 190 -17.52 -5.61 -11.91
C PRO A 190 -16.73 -5.81 -10.62
N SER A 191 -16.03 -6.93 -10.53
CA SER A 191 -15.22 -7.24 -9.36
C SER A 191 -14.00 -6.31 -9.27
N ILE A 192 -13.49 -6.09 -8.05
CA ILE A 192 -12.28 -5.27 -7.85
C ILE A 192 -11.07 -5.85 -8.62
N PRO A 193 -10.82 -7.17 -8.62
CA PRO A 193 -9.78 -7.75 -9.48
C PRO A 193 -9.90 -7.41 -10.96
N ASP A 194 -11.11 -7.52 -11.53
CA ASP A 194 -11.33 -7.25 -12.94
C ASP A 194 -11.14 -5.77 -13.28
N LEU A 195 -11.42 -4.87 -12.33
CA LEU A 195 -11.23 -3.44 -12.53
C LEU A 195 -9.80 -2.98 -12.28
N PHE A 196 -9.06 -3.52 -11.31
CA PHE A 196 -7.82 -2.89 -10.82
C PHE A 196 -6.57 -3.78 -10.87
N PHE A 197 -6.71 -5.09 -11.04
CA PHE A 197 -5.58 -6.04 -11.01
C PHE A 197 -5.37 -6.77 -12.34
N CYS A 198 -5.72 -6.11 -13.44
CA CYS A 198 -5.55 -6.56 -14.82
C CYS A 198 -4.84 -5.48 -15.66
N SER A 199 -4.28 -5.85 -16.81
CA SER A 199 -3.70 -4.87 -17.75
C SER A 199 -4.80 -3.98 -18.36
N ASP A 200 -4.42 -2.86 -18.97
CA ASP A 200 -5.38 -1.96 -19.60
C ASP A 200 -6.13 -2.64 -20.75
N GLU A 201 -5.48 -3.54 -21.50
CA GLU A 201 -6.12 -4.30 -22.57
C GLU A 201 -7.19 -5.25 -22.02
N ILE A 202 -6.90 -5.96 -20.93
CA ILE A 202 -7.87 -6.86 -20.28
C ILE A 202 -9.01 -6.05 -19.68
N PHE A 203 -8.70 -4.94 -18.99
CA PHE A 203 -9.69 -4.02 -18.44
C PHE A 203 -10.68 -3.56 -19.53
N LEU A 204 -10.19 -3.22 -20.71
CA LEU A 204 -11.01 -2.71 -21.80
C LEU A 204 -11.93 -3.75 -22.44
N THR A 205 -11.64 -5.05 -22.27
CA THR A 205 -12.56 -6.10 -22.73
C THR A 205 -13.92 -6.05 -22.03
N LEU A 206 -14.02 -5.39 -20.87
CA LEU A 206 -15.28 -5.15 -20.15
C LEU A 206 -16.17 -4.10 -20.84
N PHE A 207 -15.62 -3.29 -21.74
CA PHE A 207 -16.26 -2.11 -22.32
C PHE A 207 -16.42 -2.27 -23.82
N LYS A 208 -17.59 -2.76 -24.25
CA LYS A 208 -17.89 -2.91 -25.68
C LYS A 208 -17.83 -1.56 -26.39
N GLY A 209 -17.02 -1.49 -27.44
CA GLY A 209 -16.90 -0.31 -28.30
C GLY A 209 -15.88 0.73 -27.83
N PHE A 210 -15.13 0.46 -26.74
CA PHE A 210 -14.00 1.31 -26.33
C PHE A 210 -12.67 0.66 -26.72
N THR A 211 -11.74 1.49 -27.17
CA THR A 211 -10.38 1.11 -27.55
C THR A 211 -9.37 1.54 -26.49
N LEU A 212 -8.12 1.08 -26.62
CA LEU A 212 -7.03 1.52 -25.76
C LEU A 212 -6.77 3.03 -25.91
N GLU A 213 -6.92 3.56 -27.13
CA GLU A 213 -6.76 4.98 -27.40
C GLU A 213 -7.81 5.81 -26.65
N ASP A 214 -9.08 5.39 -26.65
CA ASP A 214 -10.15 6.06 -25.90
C ASP A 214 -9.83 6.14 -24.40
N TYR A 215 -9.28 5.06 -23.84
CA TYR A 215 -8.90 5.02 -22.44
C TYR A 215 -7.70 5.91 -22.11
N VAL A 216 -6.67 5.95 -22.97
CA VAL A 216 -5.51 6.83 -22.79
C VAL A 216 -5.91 8.30 -22.87
N VAL A 217 -6.80 8.65 -23.80
CA VAL A 217 -7.38 10.00 -23.88
C VAL A 217 -8.16 10.32 -22.61
N PHE A 218 -8.97 9.39 -22.12
CA PHE A 218 -9.72 9.56 -20.88
C PHE A 218 -8.81 9.77 -19.67
N ASP A 219 -7.74 8.99 -19.52
CA ASP A 219 -6.78 9.14 -18.42
C ASP A 219 -6.07 10.51 -18.46
N SER A 220 -5.77 11.01 -19.67
CA SER A 220 -5.21 12.35 -19.86
C SER A 220 -6.19 13.45 -19.45
N LEU A 221 -7.47 13.31 -19.83
CA LEU A 221 -8.53 14.25 -19.41
C LEU A 221 -8.73 14.21 -17.89
N MET A 222 -8.60 13.04 -17.28
CA MET A 222 -8.71 12.84 -15.85
C MET A 222 -7.60 13.54 -15.06
N MET A 223 -6.37 13.56 -15.57
CA MET A 223 -5.26 14.32 -14.98
C MET A 223 -5.53 15.82 -15.04
N ASN A 224 -5.99 16.33 -16.20
CA ASN A 224 -6.30 17.76 -16.35
C ASN A 224 -7.48 18.21 -15.47
N GLU A 225 -8.50 17.36 -15.25
CA GLU A 225 -9.59 17.64 -14.29
C GLU A 225 -9.06 17.83 -12.86
N GLU A 226 -7.95 17.17 -12.49
CA GLU A 226 -7.36 17.25 -11.15
C GLU A 226 -6.56 18.54 -10.95
N ASP A 227 -5.77 18.92 -11.95
CA ASP A 227 -4.93 20.12 -11.89
C ASP A 227 -5.81 21.37 -11.72
N HIS A 228 -6.89 21.51 -12.51
CA HIS A 228 -7.79 22.66 -12.42
C HIS A 228 -8.58 22.75 -11.11
N MET A 229 -8.96 21.61 -10.51
CA MET A 229 -9.62 21.58 -9.21
C MET A 229 -8.68 22.03 -8.07
N SER A 230 -7.37 21.78 -8.22
CA SER A 230 -6.37 22.20 -7.22
C SER A 230 -6.04 23.69 -7.29
N GLU A 231 -6.07 24.28 -8.48
CA GLU A 231 -5.84 25.73 -8.70
C GLU A 231 -7.00 26.58 -8.17
N GLU A 232 -8.25 26.12 -8.29
CA GLU A 232 -9.43 26.85 -7.76
C GLU A 232 -9.45 26.89 -6.22
N ASP A 233 -9.06 25.82 -5.54
CA ASP A 233 -9.03 25.76 -4.06
C ASP A 233 -7.91 26.64 -3.44
N GLU A 234 -6.78 26.85 -4.13
CA GLU A 234 -5.71 27.75 -3.65
C GLU A 234 -6.13 29.24 -3.73
N THR A 235 -6.95 29.61 -4.72
CA THR A 235 -7.44 31.00 -4.85
C THR A 235 -8.56 31.37 -3.88
N ALA A 236 -9.28 30.37 -3.34
CA ALA A 236 -10.36 30.58 -2.37
C ALA A 236 -9.86 30.72 -0.91
N SER A 237 -8.59 30.39 -0.62
CA SER A 237 -8.01 30.45 0.73
C SER A 237 -7.37 31.80 1.09
N ASN A 238 -7.38 32.79 0.19
CA ASN A 238 -6.66 34.06 0.38
C ASN A 238 -7.54 35.28 0.66
N ASP A 239 -8.81 35.08 1.04
CA ASP A 239 -9.74 36.15 1.44
C ASP A 239 -10.36 35.90 2.82
N HIS A 240 -9.53 35.90 3.87
CA HIS A 240 -9.98 36.16 5.23
C HIS A 240 -8.90 36.91 6.01
N THR A 241 -8.93 38.24 5.91
CA THR A 241 -8.30 39.15 6.87
C THR A 241 -9.10 39.21 8.17
N ASP A 242 -8.38 38.91 9.26
CA ASP A 242 -8.53 39.27 10.68
C ASP A 242 -9.88 39.70 11.28
N GLY A 243 -10.23 39.00 12.36
CA GLY A 243 -11.18 39.42 13.39
C GLY A 243 -11.00 38.59 14.66
N ASP A 244 -10.45 39.25 15.67
CA ASP A 244 -9.89 38.80 16.95
C ASP A 244 -10.90 38.29 18.02
N ASP A 245 -10.36 37.50 18.98
CA ASP A 245 -10.77 37.28 20.39
C ASP A 245 -12.14 36.59 20.73
N THR A 246 -12.35 35.72 21.73
CA THR A 246 -11.68 35.31 22.99
C THR A 246 -12.09 33.87 23.43
N GLU A 247 -11.30 33.32 24.36
CA GLU A 247 -11.36 32.11 25.24
C GLU A 247 -12.74 31.55 25.69
N ASP A 248 -12.86 30.21 25.87
CA ASP A 248 -13.06 29.53 27.19
C ASP A 248 -13.05 27.98 27.10
N GLU A 249 -12.67 27.32 28.21
CA GLU A 249 -12.35 25.89 28.37
C GLU A 249 -13.53 24.91 28.59
N ASN A 250 -13.22 23.62 28.38
CA ASN A 250 -13.76 22.38 29.00
C ASN A 250 -15.17 21.86 28.61
N ASP A 251 -15.23 20.74 27.87
CA ASP A 251 -15.91 19.50 28.33
C ASP A 251 -15.57 18.27 27.46
N LEU A 252 -15.49 17.12 28.12
CA LEU A 252 -15.10 15.79 27.66
C LEU A 252 -16.18 15.12 26.79
N GLY A 253 -15.77 14.47 25.69
CA GLY A 253 -16.64 13.50 25.01
C GLY A 253 -16.29 13.26 23.55
N GLY A 254 -15.69 12.09 23.26
CA GLY A 254 -15.43 11.63 21.90
C GLY A 254 -16.71 11.55 21.07
N GLY A 255 -16.79 12.37 20.02
CA GLY A 255 -17.89 12.38 19.07
C GLY A 255 -17.39 12.83 17.71
N TYR A 256 -17.56 11.97 16.71
CA TYR A 256 -17.34 12.28 15.30
C TYR A 256 -18.19 13.51 14.92
N LYS A 257 -17.57 14.70 14.81
CA LYS A 257 -18.27 15.90 14.36
C LYS A 257 -18.46 15.85 12.84
N ASN A 258 -19.73 15.66 12.50
CA ASN A 258 -20.36 15.65 11.20
C ASN A 258 -20.11 16.98 10.46
N ARG A 259 -19.26 16.98 9.42
CA ARG A 259 -18.82 18.21 8.73
C ARG A 259 -19.66 18.57 7.48
N TYR A 260 -20.78 17.91 7.22
CA TYR A 260 -21.56 18.15 5.99
C TYR A 260 -23.08 18.15 6.20
N SER A 261 -23.58 19.06 7.03
CA SER A 261 -24.99 19.46 7.02
C SER A 261 -25.29 20.68 6.13
N ALA A 262 -24.29 21.28 5.46
CA ALA A 262 -24.47 22.55 4.75
C ALA A 262 -24.71 22.45 3.22
N ARG A 263 -25.00 21.28 2.65
CA ARG A 263 -25.26 21.13 1.19
C ARG A 263 -26.65 20.61 0.83
N ARG A 264 -27.65 20.91 1.66
CA ARG A 264 -29.06 20.71 1.34
C ARG A 264 -29.83 21.98 1.63
N ASN A 265 -29.74 22.92 0.70
CA ASN A 265 -30.78 23.87 0.30
C ASN A 265 -30.14 24.97 -0.56
N LYS A 266 -30.07 24.71 -1.86
CA LYS A 266 -30.27 25.68 -2.93
C LYS A 266 -30.64 24.91 -4.20
#